data_AF-A0A818E839-F1
#
_entry.id   AF-A0A818E839-F1
#
_cell.length_a   1.000
_cell.length_b   1.000
_cell.length_c   1.000
_cell.angle_alpha   90.00
_cell.angle_beta   90.00
_cell.angle_gamma   90.00
#
_symmetry.space_group_name_H-M   'P 1'
#
loop_
_entity.id
_entity.type
_entity.pdbx_description
1 polymer ?
#
loop_
_entity_poly.entity_id
_entity_poly.type
_entity_poly.pdbx_seq_one_letter_code
_entity_poly.pdbx_strand_id
1 'polypeptide(L)'
;MNLLRLCHRIINPTRFSLNRQLQQLSSTSKAPSTSLSVGQELHGYIVKEITPVPEFRLIAIKLQHKLTGCQHLHIDREHKNNVWSVAFQTTPKDDTGVAHILEHTALCGSEKFPCRDPFFKMTNRSMATFMNAFTASDWTMYAFSTQNKKDYYNLMSVYLDAVLHPKLDEYDFMQEGWRLEHEKTDDPNSPIVIKGVVFNEMKGVFSDSHQVYARRIQNSLMPTSTYQYESGGDPEAIPTLTWNGLKNFHASHYHPTNGRFFTYGSFPLSDTLAFLNDYLNHYEQQKAKTISLALTEESHWNQSRSVNITCSPQSFVVDSNKTTTASVSYLLGSIRNTWETFLLNIVCSLLVDSEKSPFYKKLIIPNIGTNYSPDTGFGRNTLNTTFHVGLQDISKDDVDNVIKIIDDTFQEVAKEGFEKTQIEALLHQFELGIKHQDENFGLKIILGLIYSWIHGSDPVDSLQITKYVERFNEEIKENPRLLQDVIEKYFLKNNHKLIATMNIDEEYAEKKKQKESELCQQLISQCKDKQSIYKKGLELQKRQSAPQNIDVLPTLSITDIDKKVIRVPIIQGHAGNTYVQLCEQPTNGITYFRCLLNTFDLPNELKPYLPLFVNILTK
;
A
#
# COMPACT_ATOMS: atom_id res chain seq x y z
N MET A 1 21.68 -2.06 31.13
CA MET A 1 22.51 -1.02 31.79
C MET A 1 24.03 -1.26 31.75
N ASN A 2 24.55 -2.45 31.41
CA ASN A 2 26.00 -2.73 31.44
C ASN A 2 26.77 -2.61 30.10
N LEU A 3 26.10 -2.54 28.94
CA LEU A 3 26.78 -2.29 27.64
C LEU A 3 27.13 -0.80 27.42
N LEU A 4 26.27 0.13 27.84
CA LEU A 4 26.52 1.58 27.73
C LEU A 4 27.71 2.05 28.59
N ARG A 5 27.96 1.40 29.73
CA ARG A 5 29.14 1.67 30.57
C ARG A 5 30.46 1.15 29.96
N LEU A 6 30.39 0.16 29.07
CA LEU A 6 31.57 -0.33 28.34
C LEU A 6 31.97 0.65 27.23
N CYS A 7 31.00 1.27 26.55
CA CYS A 7 31.25 2.30 25.54
C CYS A 7 31.91 3.56 26.14
N HIS A 8 31.55 3.94 27.38
CA HIS A 8 32.12 5.15 27.99
C HIS A 8 33.58 5.02 28.45
N ARG A 9 34.09 3.79 28.69
CA ARG A 9 35.48 3.55 29.11
C ARG A 9 36.47 3.35 27.95
N ILE A 10 36.00 3.26 26.71
CA ILE A 10 36.84 3.02 25.52
C ILE A 10 37.11 4.32 24.73
N ILE A 11 36.40 5.41 25.05
CA ILE A 11 36.60 6.72 24.41
C ILE A 11 37.71 7.48 25.13
N ASN A 12 38.96 7.13 24.85
CA ASN A 12 40.12 7.96 25.17
C ASN A 12 40.32 8.93 23.98
N PRO A 13 40.27 10.27 24.14
CA PRO A 13 40.25 11.22 23.02
C PRO A 13 41.56 11.31 22.20
N THR A 14 42.60 10.57 22.58
CA THR A 14 43.98 10.81 22.14
C THR A 14 44.47 9.87 21.02
N ARG A 15 43.62 9.01 20.43
CA ARG A 15 44.03 8.11 19.32
C ARG A 15 43.06 8.02 18.13
N PHE A 16 42.34 9.09 17.82
CA PHE A 16 41.66 9.19 16.52
C PHE A 16 42.53 9.96 15.52
N SER A 17 43.28 9.25 14.66
CA SER A 17 44.02 9.85 13.54
C SER A 17 43.13 10.09 12.31
N LEU A 18 41.89 10.55 12.50
CA LEU A 18 40.91 10.85 11.44
C LEU A 18 40.71 12.36 11.20
N ASN A 19 41.25 13.22 12.08
CA ASN A 19 40.91 14.65 12.13
C ASN A 19 41.39 15.50 10.94
N ARG A 20 42.37 15.04 10.13
CA ARG A 20 42.88 15.85 9.00
C ARG A 20 42.18 15.63 7.66
N GLN A 21 41.44 14.53 7.47
CA GLN A 21 40.71 14.27 6.22
C GLN A 21 39.23 14.69 6.29
N LEU A 22 38.65 14.79 7.49
CA LEU A 22 37.25 15.17 7.68
C LEU A 22 36.93 16.65 7.38
N GLN A 23 37.93 17.54 7.37
CA GLN A 23 37.73 18.98 7.12
C GLN A 23 37.66 19.36 5.62
N GLN A 24 37.97 18.46 4.69
CA GLN A 24 38.05 18.79 3.25
C GLN A 24 36.85 18.29 2.41
N LEU A 25 35.85 17.62 3.00
CA LEU A 25 34.76 16.98 2.26
C LEU A 25 33.36 17.49 2.61
N SER A 26 33.21 18.58 3.38
CA SER A 26 31.91 19.21 3.65
C SER A 26 31.39 19.96 2.41
N SER A 27 30.97 19.23 1.37
CA SER A 27 30.29 19.81 0.22
C SER A 27 28.83 20.07 0.57
N THR A 28 28.52 21.35 0.70
CA THR A 28 27.20 21.99 0.74
C THR A 28 26.22 21.35 -0.26
N SER A 29 25.23 20.59 0.20
CA SER A 29 24.04 20.32 -0.61
C SER A 29 23.24 21.62 -0.70
N LYS A 30 23.21 22.25 -1.88
CA LYS A 30 22.34 23.41 -2.13
C LYS A 30 20.89 23.00 -1.85
N ALA A 31 20.12 23.89 -1.23
CA ALA A 31 18.68 23.71 -1.13
C ALA A 31 18.10 23.60 -2.56
N PRO A 32 17.11 22.73 -2.79
CA PRO A 32 16.46 22.65 -4.09
C PRO A 32 15.89 24.04 -4.45
N SER A 33 16.04 24.43 -5.71
CA SER A 33 15.57 25.71 -6.23
C SER A 33 14.92 25.49 -7.59
N THR A 34 13.72 26.02 -7.79
CA THR A 34 13.00 25.93 -9.07
C THR A 34 12.95 27.28 -9.77
N SER A 35 13.01 27.29 -11.09
CA SER A 35 12.81 28.49 -11.92
C SER A 35 11.35 28.73 -12.29
N LEU A 36 10.44 27.87 -11.83
CA LEU A 36 9.01 27.96 -12.13
C LEU A 36 8.31 29.01 -11.26
N SER A 37 7.24 29.59 -11.79
CA SER A 37 6.37 30.52 -11.06
C SER A 37 4.92 30.07 -11.05
N VAL A 38 4.19 30.35 -9.97
CA VAL A 38 2.74 30.09 -9.91
C VAL A 38 2.02 30.85 -11.02
N GLY A 39 1.08 30.19 -11.69
CA GLY A 39 0.37 30.71 -12.86
C GLY A 39 1.09 30.51 -14.19
N GLN A 40 2.35 30.06 -14.19
CA GLN A 40 3.08 29.75 -15.41
C GLN A 40 2.41 28.61 -16.17
N GLU A 41 2.31 28.76 -17.49
CA GLU A 41 1.84 27.72 -18.39
C GLU A 41 3.03 26.93 -18.97
N LEU A 42 2.91 25.61 -18.96
CA LEU A 42 3.91 24.68 -19.50
C LEU A 42 3.18 23.54 -20.18
N HIS A 43 3.30 23.45 -21.52
CA HIS A 43 2.81 22.30 -22.29
C HIS A 43 1.37 21.89 -21.92
N GLY A 44 0.43 22.84 -21.89
CA GLY A 44 -0.98 22.55 -21.55
C GLY A 44 -1.29 22.46 -20.05
N TYR A 45 -0.31 22.58 -19.16
CA TYR A 45 -0.48 22.64 -17.71
C TYR A 45 -0.34 24.07 -17.17
N ILE A 46 -1.01 24.34 -16.05
CA ILE A 46 -0.84 25.55 -15.24
C ILE A 46 -0.22 25.15 -13.89
N VAL A 47 0.85 25.82 -13.49
CA VAL A 47 1.41 25.70 -12.13
C VAL A 47 0.47 26.35 -11.13
N LYS A 48 -0.06 25.57 -10.19
CA LYS A 48 -1.00 26.02 -9.15
C LYS A 48 -0.32 26.41 -7.86
N GLU A 49 0.72 25.68 -7.49
CA GLU A 49 1.41 25.85 -6.20
C GLU A 49 2.83 25.34 -6.31
N ILE A 50 3.76 26.02 -5.62
CA ILE A 50 5.16 25.62 -5.48
C ILE A 50 5.49 25.72 -4.00
N THR A 51 5.79 24.59 -3.36
CA THR A 51 5.94 24.51 -1.92
C THR A 51 7.25 23.77 -1.59
N PRO A 52 8.26 24.48 -1.06
CA PRO A 52 9.44 23.84 -0.50
C PRO A 52 9.06 22.97 0.70
N VAL A 53 9.65 21.77 0.78
CA VAL A 53 9.49 20.85 1.92
C VAL A 53 10.89 20.49 2.43
N PRO A 54 11.50 21.34 3.27
CA PRO A 54 12.89 21.21 3.69
C PRO A 54 13.20 19.92 4.45
N GLU A 55 12.25 19.37 5.22
CA GLU A 55 12.43 18.13 5.99
C GLU A 55 12.77 16.93 5.09
N PHE A 56 12.28 16.96 3.85
CA PHE A 56 12.56 15.95 2.82
C PHE A 56 13.52 16.43 1.73
N ARG A 57 14.03 17.67 1.82
CA ARG A 57 14.90 18.32 0.82
C ARG A 57 14.33 18.24 -0.59
N LEU A 58 13.05 18.59 -0.74
CA LEU A 58 12.34 18.56 -2.01
C LEU A 58 11.51 19.83 -2.22
N ILE A 59 11.05 20.03 -3.44
CA ILE A 59 10.00 21.01 -3.78
C ILE A 59 8.80 20.25 -4.33
N ALA A 60 7.63 20.47 -3.74
CA ALA A 60 6.38 19.96 -4.27
C ALA A 60 5.74 20.99 -5.19
N ILE A 61 5.38 20.58 -6.40
CA ILE A 61 4.80 21.45 -7.44
C ILE A 61 3.45 20.86 -7.85
N LYS A 62 2.37 21.58 -7.55
CA LYS A 62 1.02 21.19 -7.99
C LYS A 62 0.74 21.83 -9.34
N LEU A 63 0.33 21.02 -10.30
CA LEU A 63 -0.07 21.43 -11.63
C LEU A 63 -1.48 20.95 -11.93
N GLN A 64 -2.13 21.63 -12.86
CA GLN A 64 -3.41 21.21 -13.41
C GLN A 64 -3.38 21.29 -14.93
N HIS A 65 -3.80 20.22 -15.60
CA HIS A 65 -3.93 20.23 -17.06
C HIS A 65 -5.13 21.09 -17.48
N LYS A 66 -4.95 21.99 -18.45
CA LYS A 66 -5.94 23.00 -18.83
C LYS A 66 -7.22 22.41 -19.41
N LEU A 67 -7.10 21.42 -20.29
CA LEU A 67 -8.23 20.88 -21.05
C LEU A 67 -9.02 19.84 -20.27
N THR A 68 -8.35 18.95 -19.54
CA THR A 68 -8.99 17.86 -18.79
C THR A 68 -9.28 18.25 -17.34
N GLY A 69 -8.58 19.24 -16.80
CA GLY A 69 -8.63 19.62 -15.40
C GLY A 69 -7.95 18.61 -14.46
N CYS A 70 -7.27 17.59 -14.97
CA CYS A 70 -6.62 16.57 -14.15
C CYS A 70 -5.52 17.16 -13.27
N GLN A 71 -5.35 16.60 -12.08
CA GLN A 71 -4.35 17.05 -11.12
C GLN A 71 -3.03 16.33 -11.34
N HIS A 72 -1.93 17.07 -11.17
CA HIS A 72 -0.57 16.52 -11.24
C HIS A 72 0.25 17.05 -10.08
N LEU A 73 0.88 16.16 -9.32
CA LEU A 73 1.89 16.50 -8.32
C LEU A 73 3.28 16.09 -8.82
N HIS A 74 4.17 17.07 -8.98
CA HIS A 74 5.59 16.81 -9.22
C HIS A 74 6.38 17.05 -7.95
N ILE A 75 7.23 16.09 -7.58
CA ILE A 75 8.19 16.21 -6.49
C ILE A 75 9.58 16.36 -7.09
N ASP A 76 10.05 17.60 -7.11
CA ASP A 76 11.38 17.95 -7.59
C ASP A 76 12.40 17.66 -6.49
N ARG A 77 13.29 16.71 -6.78
CA ARG A 77 14.32 16.26 -5.86
C ARG A 77 15.49 15.68 -6.62
N GLU A 78 16.71 16.04 -6.21
CA GLU A 78 17.97 15.48 -6.71
C GLU A 78 18.12 13.99 -6.35
N HIS A 79 17.41 13.15 -7.10
CA HIS A 79 17.36 11.71 -6.91
C HIS A 79 17.33 11.00 -8.26
N LYS A 80 18.27 10.06 -8.47
CA LYS A 80 18.43 9.38 -9.76
C LYS A 80 17.26 8.45 -10.09
N ASN A 81 16.71 7.78 -9.08
CA ASN A 81 15.54 6.93 -9.30
C ASN A 81 14.29 7.80 -9.43
N ASN A 82 13.79 7.93 -10.65
CA ASN A 82 12.65 8.76 -11.01
C ASN A 82 11.40 7.90 -11.03
N VAL A 83 10.28 8.44 -10.56
CA VAL A 83 8.99 7.73 -10.48
C VAL A 83 7.98 8.42 -11.38
N TRP A 84 7.12 7.63 -11.99
CA TRP A 84 5.88 8.08 -12.61
C TRP A 84 4.75 7.20 -12.08
N SER A 85 3.59 7.80 -11.84
CA SER A 85 2.36 7.05 -11.66
C SER A 85 1.13 7.82 -12.10
N VAL A 86 0.06 7.07 -12.33
CA VAL A 86 -1.30 7.59 -12.47
C VAL A 86 -2.25 6.75 -11.62
N ALA A 87 -3.11 7.41 -10.87
CA ALA A 87 -4.15 6.76 -10.07
C ALA A 87 -5.54 7.27 -10.48
N PHE A 88 -6.51 6.37 -10.49
CA PHE A 88 -7.92 6.66 -10.77
C PHE A 88 -8.77 6.26 -9.57
N GLN A 89 -9.77 7.07 -9.25
CA GLN A 89 -10.78 6.69 -8.26
C GLN A 89 -11.70 5.64 -8.90
N THR A 90 -11.71 4.43 -8.36
CA THR A 90 -12.42 3.26 -8.92
C THR A 90 -13.33 2.68 -7.85
N THR A 91 -14.63 2.99 -7.92
CA THR A 91 -15.58 2.64 -6.86
C THR A 91 -16.48 1.47 -7.30
N PRO A 92 -16.08 0.20 -7.06
CA PRO A 92 -16.93 -0.95 -7.38
C PRO A 92 -18.27 -0.89 -6.64
N LYS A 93 -19.30 -1.51 -7.23
CA LYS A 93 -20.66 -1.55 -6.67
C LYS A 93 -21.17 -2.97 -6.43
N ASP A 94 -20.25 -3.92 -6.49
CA ASP A 94 -20.46 -5.35 -6.34
C ASP A 94 -19.11 -6.03 -6.03
N ASP A 95 -19.16 -7.32 -5.68
CA ASP A 95 -18.00 -8.13 -5.32
C ASP A 95 -17.32 -8.80 -6.53
N THR A 96 -17.58 -8.29 -7.74
CA THR A 96 -17.10 -8.95 -8.97
C THR A 96 -15.59 -8.84 -9.19
N GLY A 97 -14.92 -7.95 -8.45
CA GLY A 97 -13.51 -7.63 -8.67
C GLY A 97 -13.27 -6.84 -9.97
N VAL A 98 -14.28 -6.15 -10.50
CA VAL A 98 -14.16 -5.43 -11.80
C VAL A 98 -12.99 -4.45 -11.85
N ALA A 99 -12.65 -3.79 -10.74
CA ALA A 99 -11.51 -2.88 -10.67
C ALA A 99 -10.19 -3.64 -10.82
N HIS A 100 -10.06 -4.77 -10.12
CA HIS A 100 -8.87 -5.62 -10.13
C HIS A 100 -8.67 -6.33 -11.47
N ILE A 101 -9.75 -6.90 -12.04
CA ILE A 101 -9.72 -7.53 -13.35
C ILE A 101 -9.40 -6.49 -14.44
N LEU A 102 -9.89 -5.26 -14.33
CA LEU A 102 -9.55 -4.19 -15.25
C LEU A 102 -8.07 -3.81 -15.14
N GLU A 103 -7.51 -3.79 -13.94
CA GLU A 103 -6.10 -3.52 -13.72
C GLU A 103 -5.20 -4.48 -14.49
N HIS A 104 -5.47 -5.78 -14.39
CA HIS A 104 -4.80 -6.80 -15.19
C HIS A 104 -5.05 -6.62 -16.70
N THR A 105 -6.32 -6.50 -17.09
CA THR A 105 -6.72 -6.52 -18.52
C THR A 105 -6.23 -5.28 -19.27
N ALA A 106 -6.10 -4.13 -18.60
CA ALA A 106 -5.54 -2.91 -19.19
C ALA A 106 -4.08 -3.12 -19.61
N LEU A 107 -3.34 -3.98 -18.90
CA LEU A 107 -1.94 -4.31 -19.16
C LEU A 107 -1.73 -5.43 -20.19
N CYS A 108 -2.81 -6.02 -20.74
CA CYS A 108 -2.74 -7.08 -21.75
C CYS A 108 -2.54 -6.58 -23.19
N GLY A 109 -2.70 -5.28 -23.44
CA GLY A 109 -2.54 -4.70 -24.77
C GLY A 109 -3.29 -3.39 -24.94
N SER A 110 -2.80 -2.53 -25.82
CA SER A 110 -3.36 -1.20 -26.05
C SER A 110 -3.40 -0.85 -27.55
N GLU A 111 -3.99 0.28 -27.92
CA GLU A 111 -4.08 0.72 -29.32
C GLU A 111 -2.70 0.87 -29.99
N LYS A 112 -1.75 1.50 -29.30
CA LYS A 112 -0.36 1.69 -29.79
C LYS A 112 0.49 0.44 -29.63
N PHE A 113 0.23 -0.37 -28.61
CA PHE A 113 0.98 -1.60 -28.31
C PHE A 113 0.05 -2.81 -28.30
N PRO A 114 -0.43 -3.27 -29.48
CA PRO A 114 -1.47 -4.29 -29.58
C PRO A 114 -0.95 -5.72 -29.37
N CYS A 115 0.36 -5.90 -29.15
CA CYS A 115 0.89 -7.20 -28.78
C CYS A 115 0.37 -7.59 -27.39
N ARG A 116 0.18 -8.89 -27.14
CA ARG A 116 -0.29 -9.40 -25.84
C ARG A 116 0.75 -9.14 -24.75
N ASP A 117 0.29 -8.87 -23.54
CA ASP A 117 1.11 -8.69 -22.34
C ASP A 117 2.30 -7.70 -22.52
N PRO A 118 2.09 -6.45 -23.02
CA PRO A 118 3.15 -5.44 -23.11
C PRO A 118 3.89 -5.25 -21.78
N PHE A 119 3.15 -5.23 -20.68
CA PHE A 119 3.70 -5.02 -19.33
C PHE A 119 4.78 -6.05 -18.98
N PHE A 120 4.46 -7.34 -19.09
CA PHE A 120 5.42 -8.40 -18.80
C PHE A 120 6.59 -8.40 -19.78
N LYS A 121 6.36 -8.11 -21.06
CA LYS A 121 7.44 -8.01 -22.05
C LYS A 121 8.40 -6.86 -21.78
N MET A 122 7.91 -5.75 -21.22
CA MET A 122 8.75 -4.61 -20.87
C MET A 122 9.75 -4.92 -19.75
N THR A 123 9.48 -5.91 -18.88
CA THR A 123 10.41 -6.32 -17.80
C THR A 123 11.80 -6.75 -18.33
N ASN A 124 11.85 -7.33 -19.54
CA ASN A 124 13.10 -7.75 -20.20
C ASN A 124 13.66 -6.72 -21.19
N ARG A 125 13.00 -5.56 -21.34
CA ARG A 125 13.34 -4.49 -22.31
C ARG A 125 13.69 -3.16 -21.62
N SER A 126 13.64 -3.16 -20.30
CA SER A 126 13.74 -2.01 -19.41
C SER A 126 14.81 -2.23 -18.35
N MET A 127 15.29 -1.15 -17.74
CA MET A 127 16.10 -1.17 -16.51
C MET A 127 15.32 -0.57 -15.35
N ALA A 128 13.99 -0.76 -15.35
CA ALA A 128 13.13 -0.30 -14.29
C ALA A 128 13.61 -0.83 -12.94
N THR A 129 13.68 0.06 -11.96
CA THR A 129 13.87 -0.29 -10.55
C THR A 129 12.56 -0.74 -9.91
N PHE A 130 11.41 -0.39 -10.51
CA PHE A 130 10.09 -0.85 -10.10
C PHE A 130 9.12 -0.80 -11.28
N MET A 131 8.23 -1.79 -11.41
CA MET A 131 7.08 -1.78 -12.33
C MET A 131 5.94 -2.54 -11.65
N ASN A 132 4.81 -1.89 -11.44
CA ASN A 132 3.62 -2.57 -10.94
C ASN A 132 2.35 -1.77 -11.15
N ALA A 133 1.23 -2.41 -10.87
CA ALA A 133 -0.05 -1.76 -10.64
C ALA A 133 -0.66 -2.27 -9.32
N PHE A 134 -1.64 -1.54 -8.81
CA PHE A 134 -2.26 -1.80 -7.52
C PHE A 134 -3.74 -1.48 -7.59
N THR A 135 -4.57 -2.37 -7.07
CA THR A 135 -5.99 -2.11 -6.82
C THR A 135 -6.26 -2.09 -5.32
N ALA A 136 -6.56 -0.91 -4.80
CA ALA A 136 -7.09 -0.74 -3.44
C ALA A 136 -8.63 -0.84 -3.46
N SER A 137 -9.28 -0.58 -2.32
CA SER A 137 -10.74 -0.69 -2.22
C SER A 137 -11.51 0.28 -3.12
N ASP A 138 -10.93 1.43 -3.44
CA ASP A 138 -11.62 2.50 -4.16
C ASP A 138 -10.73 3.33 -5.10
N TRP A 139 -9.51 2.84 -5.36
CA TRP A 139 -8.61 3.41 -6.37
C TRP A 139 -7.73 2.33 -6.99
N THR A 140 -7.36 2.55 -8.26
CA THR A 140 -6.36 1.76 -8.97
C THR A 140 -5.22 2.67 -9.38
N MET A 141 -3.97 2.26 -9.13
CA MET A 141 -2.77 3.01 -9.49
C MET A 141 -1.81 2.17 -10.30
N TYR A 142 -1.20 2.78 -11.31
CA TYR A 142 -0.15 2.18 -12.11
C TYR A 142 1.12 3.01 -11.93
N ALA A 143 2.22 2.35 -11.58
CA ALA A 143 3.45 3.03 -11.20
C ALA A 143 4.69 2.30 -11.71
N PHE A 144 5.69 3.07 -12.14
CA PHE A 144 7.02 2.54 -12.39
C PHE A 144 8.08 3.51 -11.86
N SER A 145 9.29 2.99 -11.67
CA SER A 145 10.48 3.80 -11.41
C SER A 145 11.67 3.32 -12.21
N THR A 146 12.54 4.24 -12.61
CA THR A 146 13.78 3.91 -13.33
C THR A 146 14.82 5.02 -13.15
N GLN A 147 16.09 4.64 -13.25
CA GLN A 147 17.21 5.58 -13.25
C GLN A 147 17.63 6.02 -14.66
N ASN A 148 17.08 5.40 -15.71
CA ASN A 148 17.43 5.69 -17.09
C ASN A 148 16.37 6.60 -17.75
N LYS A 149 16.79 7.76 -18.26
CA LYS A 149 15.87 8.75 -18.85
C LYS A 149 15.13 8.23 -20.09
N LYS A 150 15.81 7.47 -20.96
CA LYS A 150 15.17 6.89 -22.15
C LYS A 150 14.14 5.84 -21.76
N ASP A 151 14.49 5.00 -20.80
CA ASP A 151 13.61 3.99 -20.22
C ASP A 151 12.35 4.62 -19.59
N TYR A 152 12.51 5.77 -18.94
CA TYR A 152 11.39 6.49 -18.32
C TYR A 152 10.29 6.83 -19.33
N TYR A 153 10.65 7.38 -20.49
CA TYR A 153 9.66 7.68 -21.54
C TYR A 153 9.16 6.44 -22.26
N ASN A 154 9.98 5.39 -22.40
CA ASN A 154 9.53 4.10 -22.93
C ASN A 154 8.42 3.51 -22.06
N LEU A 155 8.65 3.43 -20.75
CA LEU A 155 7.66 2.92 -19.78
C LEU A 155 6.45 3.84 -19.72
N MET A 156 6.64 5.16 -19.64
CA MET A 156 5.53 6.12 -19.62
C MET A 156 4.63 5.97 -20.84
N SER A 157 5.19 5.74 -22.04
CA SER A 157 4.40 5.48 -23.24
C SER A 157 3.55 4.23 -23.12
N VAL A 158 4.14 3.12 -22.65
CA VAL A 158 3.44 1.83 -22.52
C VAL A 158 2.34 1.91 -21.48
N TYR A 159 2.62 2.50 -20.32
CA TYR A 159 1.64 2.64 -19.24
C TYR A 159 0.49 3.59 -19.61
N LEU A 160 0.78 4.76 -20.20
CA LEU A 160 -0.28 5.70 -20.61
C LEU A 160 -1.22 5.10 -21.64
N ASP A 161 -0.66 4.40 -22.62
CA ASP A 161 -1.48 3.77 -23.66
C ASP A 161 -2.30 2.60 -23.08
N ALA A 162 -1.71 1.80 -22.19
CA ALA A 162 -2.40 0.73 -21.49
C ALA A 162 -3.57 1.24 -20.64
N VAL A 163 -3.41 2.33 -19.88
CA VAL A 163 -4.47 2.81 -18.99
C VAL A 163 -5.54 3.63 -19.72
N LEU A 164 -5.17 4.44 -20.72
CA LEU A 164 -6.10 5.36 -21.39
C LEU A 164 -6.72 4.76 -22.65
N HIS A 165 -5.99 3.89 -23.36
CA HIS A 165 -6.40 3.27 -24.62
C HIS A 165 -6.21 1.73 -24.62
N PRO A 166 -6.66 1.00 -23.58
CA PRO A 166 -6.54 -0.45 -23.56
C PRO A 166 -7.40 -1.08 -24.64
N LYS A 167 -6.92 -2.19 -25.19
CA LYS A 167 -7.67 -2.97 -26.19
C LYS A 167 -8.90 -3.65 -25.58
N LEU A 168 -8.79 -4.09 -24.32
CA LEU A 168 -9.81 -4.85 -23.58
C LEU A 168 -10.40 -5.98 -24.43
N ASP A 169 -9.55 -6.84 -25.01
CA ASP A 169 -9.99 -7.99 -25.82
C ASP A 169 -10.79 -8.99 -24.95
N GLU A 170 -11.82 -9.61 -25.52
CA GLU A 170 -12.64 -10.59 -24.80
C GLU A 170 -11.80 -11.77 -24.30
N TYR A 171 -10.80 -12.22 -25.07
CA TYR A 171 -9.95 -13.36 -24.69
C TYR A 171 -8.95 -13.01 -23.59
N ASP A 172 -8.50 -11.75 -23.52
CA ASP A 172 -7.65 -11.26 -22.44
C ASP A 172 -8.47 -11.17 -21.14
N PHE A 173 -9.71 -10.65 -21.22
CA PHE A 173 -10.65 -10.71 -20.09
C PHE A 173 -10.93 -12.13 -19.61
N MET A 174 -11.13 -13.08 -20.54
CA MET A 174 -11.33 -14.50 -20.20
C MET A 174 -10.10 -15.15 -19.55
N GLN A 175 -8.89 -14.69 -19.91
CA GLN A 175 -7.65 -15.16 -19.32
C GLN A 175 -7.47 -14.59 -17.91
N GLU A 176 -7.48 -13.26 -17.80
CA GLU A 176 -7.15 -12.54 -16.57
C GLU A 176 -8.27 -12.59 -15.54
N GLY A 177 -9.52 -12.39 -15.96
CA GLY A 177 -10.68 -12.40 -15.08
C GLY A 177 -11.17 -13.82 -14.78
N TRP A 178 -12.11 -14.29 -15.59
CA TRP A 178 -12.68 -15.63 -15.45
C TRP A 178 -13.28 -16.16 -16.77
N ARG A 179 -13.39 -17.47 -16.88
CA ARG A 179 -14.08 -18.18 -17.96
C ARG A 179 -14.51 -19.58 -17.54
N LEU A 180 -15.47 -20.14 -18.26
CA LEU A 180 -15.69 -21.58 -18.31
C LEU A 180 -14.71 -22.20 -19.30
N GLU A 181 -14.07 -23.29 -18.91
CA GLU A 181 -13.17 -24.06 -19.77
C GLU A 181 -13.27 -25.56 -19.45
N HIS A 182 -13.10 -26.40 -20.46
CA HIS A 182 -12.87 -27.82 -20.24
C HIS A 182 -11.57 -28.02 -19.42
N GLU A 183 -11.61 -28.93 -18.44
CA GLU A 183 -10.46 -29.23 -17.59
C GLU A 183 -9.24 -29.57 -18.45
N LYS A 184 -9.46 -30.38 -19.49
CA LYS A 184 -8.53 -30.61 -20.60
C LYS A 184 -9.03 -29.85 -21.83
N THR A 185 -8.29 -28.82 -22.23
CA THR A 185 -8.70 -27.89 -23.30
C THR A 185 -8.92 -28.57 -24.66
N ASP A 186 -8.27 -29.71 -24.91
CA ASP A 186 -8.34 -30.52 -26.13
C ASP A 186 -9.37 -31.66 -26.08
N ASP A 187 -10.05 -31.87 -24.94
CA ASP A 187 -11.06 -32.91 -24.77
C ASP A 187 -12.44 -32.30 -24.42
N PRO A 188 -13.38 -32.26 -25.39
CA PRO A 188 -14.73 -31.70 -25.18
C PRO A 188 -15.60 -32.57 -24.24
N ASN A 189 -15.16 -33.77 -23.87
CA ASN A 189 -15.86 -34.62 -22.90
C ASN A 189 -15.34 -34.43 -21.47
N SER A 190 -14.22 -33.73 -21.29
CA SER A 190 -13.69 -33.46 -19.95
C SER A 190 -14.62 -32.49 -19.19
N PRO A 191 -14.66 -32.55 -17.84
CA PRO A 191 -15.50 -31.68 -17.03
C PRO A 191 -15.24 -30.19 -17.34
N ILE A 192 -16.28 -29.37 -17.28
CA ILE A 192 -16.14 -27.92 -17.41
C ILE A 192 -15.92 -27.32 -16.02
N VAL A 193 -14.92 -26.47 -15.90
CA VAL A 193 -14.50 -25.80 -14.66
C VAL A 193 -14.38 -24.29 -14.88
N ILE A 194 -14.33 -23.52 -13.79
CA ILE A 194 -14.04 -22.08 -13.82
C ILE A 194 -12.52 -21.90 -13.78
N LYS A 195 -11.96 -21.10 -14.70
CA LYS A 195 -10.53 -20.72 -14.73
C LYS A 195 -10.39 -19.20 -14.86
N GLY A 196 -9.29 -18.64 -14.38
CA GLY A 196 -8.95 -17.22 -14.50
C GLY A 196 -7.73 -16.87 -13.63
N VAL A 197 -6.97 -15.83 -13.97
CA VAL A 197 -5.81 -15.39 -13.16
C VAL A 197 -6.31 -14.80 -11.83
N VAL A 198 -7.09 -13.72 -11.89
CA VAL A 198 -7.65 -13.04 -10.73
C VAL A 198 -8.58 -13.96 -9.93
N PHE A 199 -9.37 -14.80 -10.61
CA PHE A 199 -10.19 -15.80 -9.93
C PHE A 199 -9.37 -16.72 -9.01
N ASN A 200 -8.23 -17.23 -9.49
CA ASN A 200 -7.36 -18.11 -8.70
C ASN A 200 -6.54 -17.34 -7.66
N GLU A 201 -6.11 -16.12 -7.99
CA GLU A 201 -5.44 -15.22 -7.05
C GLU A 201 -6.32 -14.96 -5.83
N MET A 202 -7.58 -14.57 -6.06
CA MET A 202 -8.51 -14.28 -4.98
C MET A 202 -8.87 -15.54 -4.19
N LYS A 203 -8.95 -16.73 -4.82
CA LYS A 203 -9.04 -18.00 -4.07
C LYS A 203 -7.83 -18.19 -3.13
N GLY A 204 -6.63 -17.81 -3.56
CA GLY A 204 -5.44 -17.80 -2.73
C GLY A 204 -5.55 -16.81 -1.57
N VAL A 205 -6.00 -15.58 -1.83
CA VAL A 205 -6.23 -14.56 -0.79
C VAL A 205 -7.25 -15.04 0.26
N PHE A 206 -8.38 -15.59 -0.16
CA PHE A 206 -9.41 -16.12 0.74
C PHE A 206 -9.02 -17.45 1.43
N SER A 207 -7.87 -18.05 1.08
CA SER A 207 -7.32 -19.19 1.82
C SER A 207 -6.58 -18.76 3.10
N ASP A 208 -6.18 -17.49 3.18
CA ASP A 208 -5.59 -16.90 4.38
C ASP A 208 -6.69 -16.37 5.32
N SER A 209 -6.79 -16.98 6.51
CA SER A 209 -7.78 -16.58 7.52
C SER A 209 -7.64 -15.13 7.98
N HIS A 210 -6.42 -14.55 7.96
CA HIS A 210 -6.21 -13.15 8.32
C HIS A 210 -6.83 -12.21 7.27
N GLN A 211 -6.67 -12.55 5.99
CA GLN A 211 -7.29 -11.81 4.89
C GLN A 211 -8.82 -11.91 4.92
N VAL A 212 -9.35 -13.10 5.20
CA VAL A 212 -10.80 -13.29 5.40
C VAL A 212 -11.31 -12.39 6.52
N TYR A 213 -10.60 -12.36 7.65
CA TYR A 213 -10.99 -11.55 8.81
C TYR A 213 -11.00 -10.06 8.52
N ALA A 214 -9.87 -9.54 8.03
CA ALA A 214 -9.67 -8.14 7.65
C ALA A 214 -10.78 -7.61 6.72
N ARG A 215 -11.03 -8.34 5.64
CA ARG A 215 -12.01 -7.96 4.61
C ARG A 215 -13.43 -7.95 5.16
N ARG A 216 -13.83 -9.00 5.89
CA ARG A 216 -15.18 -9.09 6.48
C ARG A 216 -15.42 -8.01 7.53
N ILE A 217 -14.40 -7.62 8.29
CA ILE A 217 -14.46 -6.45 9.19
C ILE A 217 -14.70 -5.18 8.40
N GLN A 218 -13.88 -4.91 7.38
CA GLN A 218 -14.03 -3.70 6.56
C GLN A 218 -15.45 -3.60 5.97
N ASN A 219 -15.91 -4.68 5.33
CA ASN A 219 -17.23 -4.72 4.71
C ASN A 219 -18.36 -4.50 5.73
N SER A 220 -18.23 -5.10 6.91
CA SER A 220 -19.24 -5.00 7.97
C SER A 220 -19.23 -3.65 8.68
N LEU A 221 -18.06 -3.01 8.80
CA LEU A 221 -17.89 -1.71 9.44
C LEU A 221 -18.39 -0.56 8.55
N MET A 222 -18.27 -0.70 7.23
CA MET A 222 -18.64 0.32 6.25
C MET A 222 -19.67 -0.17 5.20
N PRO A 223 -20.91 -0.50 5.63
CA PRO A 223 -21.92 -1.12 4.78
C PRO A 223 -22.66 -0.16 3.83
N THR A 224 -22.46 1.16 3.90
CA THR A 224 -23.20 2.14 3.07
C THR A 224 -22.37 2.74 1.93
N SER A 225 -21.07 2.46 1.90
CA SER A 225 -20.13 2.95 0.89
C SER A 225 -19.60 1.81 0.01
N THR A 226 -18.66 2.13 -0.89
CA THR A 226 -17.99 1.14 -1.75
C THR A 226 -17.21 0.08 -0.95
N TYR A 227 -16.84 0.38 0.29
CA TYR A 227 -16.05 -0.51 1.15
C TYR A 227 -16.83 -1.72 1.67
N GLN A 228 -18.15 -1.75 1.46
CA GLN A 228 -18.97 -2.94 1.71
C GLN A 228 -18.64 -4.09 0.74
N TYR A 229 -18.04 -3.78 -0.40
CA TYR A 229 -17.73 -4.73 -1.46
C TYR A 229 -16.25 -5.16 -1.43
N GLU A 230 -16.00 -6.32 -2.03
CA GLU A 230 -14.67 -6.86 -2.26
C GLU A 230 -14.09 -6.37 -3.61
N SER A 231 -13.27 -5.31 -3.57
CA SER A 231 -12.66 -4.70 -4.76
C SER A 231 -11.74 -5.63 -5.53
N GLY A 232 -11.10 -6.60 -4.85
CA GLY A 232 -10.26 -7.63 -5.46
C GLY A 232 -11.07 -8.72 -6.17
N GLY A 233 -12.33 -8.89 -5.76
CA GLY A 233 -13.28 -9.91 -6.21
C GLY A 233 -13.49 -11.05 -5.19
N ASP A 234 -14.74 -11.29 -4.79
CA ASP A 234 -15.10 -12.53 -4.09
C ASP A 234 -15.18 -13.65 -5.14
N PRO A 235 -14.47 -14.79 -4.98
CA PRO A 235 -14.54 -15.90 -5.92
C PRO A 235 -15.97 -16.37 -6.25
N GLU A 236 -16.93 -16.21 -5.33
CA GLU A 236 -18.34 -16.53 -5.58
C GLU A 236 -19.03 -15.52 -6.52
N ALA A 237 -18.53 -14.29 -6.62
CA ALA A 237 -19.11 -13.20 -7.39
C ALA A 237 -18.34 -12.84 -8.68
N ILE A 238 -17.03 -13.12 -8.74
CA ILE A 238 -16.19 -12.91 -9.95
C ILE A 238 -16.87 -13.47 -11.21
N PRO A 239 -17.44 -14.69 -11.21
CA PRO A 239 -18.10 -15.27 -12.39
C PRO A 239 -19.40 -14.59 -12.84
N THR A 240 -19.80 -13.51 -12.19
CA THR A 240 -20.94 -12.68 -12.62
C THR A 240 -20.50 -11.47 -13.45
N LEU A 241 -19.19 -11.15 -13.47
CA LEU A 241 -18.67 -10.05 -14.28
C LEU A 241 -18.80 -10.36 -15.78
N THR A 242 -19.32 -9.41 -16.55
CA THR A 242 -19.37 -9.52 -18.00
C THR A 242 -18.28 -8.67 -18.66
N TRP A 243 -17.83 -9.07 -19.85
CA TRP A 243 -16.87 -8.29 -20.64
C TRP A 243 -17.36 -6.85 -20.94
N ASN A 244 -18.66 -6.68 -21.19
CA ASN A 244 -19.23 -5.34 -21.34
C ASN A 244 -19.25 -4.56 -20.02
N GLY A 245 -19.47 -5.23 -18.88
CA GLY A 245 -19.32 -4.64 -17.54
C GLY A 245 -17.91 -4.07 -17.32
N LEU A 246 -16.87 -4.84 -17.68
CA LEU A 246 -15.47 -4.39 -17.64
C LEU A 246 -15.23 -3.13 -18.48
N LYS A 247 -15.65 -3.13 -19.74
CA LYS A 247 -15.49 -1.98 -20.65
C LYS A 247 -16.24 -0.74 -20.14
N ASN A 248 -17.45 -0.92 -19.61
CA ASN A 248 -18.24 0.16 -19.04
C ASN A 248 -17.58 0.74 -17.78
N PHE A 249 -16.97 -0.11 -16.95
CA PHE A 249 -16.21 0.33 -15.78
C PHE A 249 -14.98 1.15 -16.18
N HIS A 250 -14.23 0.72 -17.20
CA HIS A 250 -13.13 1.51 -17.77
C HIS A 250 -13.61 2.87 -18.29
N ALA A 251 -14.62 2.88 -19.16
CA ALA A 251 -15.17 4.09 -19.76
C ALA A 251 -15.78 5.08 -18.74
N SER A 252 -16.11 4.64 -17.54
CA SER A 252 -16.63 5.50 -16.47
C SER A 252 -15.55 6.04 -15.53
N HIS A 253 -14.46 5.30 -15.29
CA HIS A 253 -13.48 5.64 -14.25
C HIS A 253 -12.11 6.09 -14.80
N TYR A 254 -11.71 5.65 -16.00
CA TYR A 254 -10.35 5.87 -16.54
C TYR A 254 -10.21 7.13 -17.41
N HIS A 255 -11.20 8.02 -17.36
CA HIS A 255 -11.09 9.33 -18.01
C HIS A 255 -10.05 10.21 -17.27
N PRO A 256 -9.16 10.96 -17.97
CA PRO A 256 -8.10 11.74 -17.33
C PRO A 256 -8.56 12.73 -16.25
N THR A 257 -9.78 13.30 -16.36
CA THR A 257 -10.37 14.16 -15.30
C THR A 257 -10.39 13.47 -13.93
N ASN A 258 -10.55 12.15 -13.89
CA ASN A 258 -10.52 11.34 -12.67
C ASN A 258 -9.09 10.96 -12.23
N GLY A 259 -8.09 11.20 -13.09
CA GLY A 259 -6.70 10.85 -12.85
C GLY A 259 -6.00 11.77 -11.85
N ARG A 260 -5.10 11.18 -11.06
CA ARG A 260 -4.06 11.86 -10.26
C ARG A 260 -2.70 11.44 -10.81
N PHE A 261 -2.02 12.36 -11.49
CA PHE A 261 -0.71 12.09 -12.09
C PHE A 261 0.40 12.47 -11.12
N PHE A 262 1.37 11.60 -10.93
CA PHE A 262 2.49 11.84 -10.03
C PHE A 262 3.82 11.62 -10.74
N THR A 263 4.77 12.49 -10.44
CA THR A 263 6.15 12.36 -10.92
C THR A 263 7.12 12.76 -9.82
N TYR A 264 8.25 12.07 -9.74
CA TYR A 264 9.27 12.33 -8.73
C TYR A 264 10.66 12.16 -9.33
N GLY A 265 11.60 12.98 -8.88
CA GLY A 265 13.04 12.81 -9.12
C GLY A 265 13.66 13.97 -9.89
N SER A 266 14.85 13.72 -10.44
CA SER A 266 15.70 14.75 -11.05
C SER A 266 15.49 14.94 -12.57
N PHE A 267 14.59 14.19 -13.22
CA PHE A 267 14.34 14.39 -14.65
C PHE A 267 13.57 15.69 -14.91
N PRO A 268 13.87 16.41 -16.02
CA PRO A 268 13.24 17.70 -16.29
C PRO A 268 11.72 17.60 -16.40
N LEU A 269 11.01 18.32 -15.52
CA LEU A 269 9.54 18.35 -15.52
C LEU A 269 8.97 18.78 -16.88
N SER A 270 9.58 19.76 -17.54
CA SER A 270 9.10 20.27 -18.83
C SER A 270 8.96 19.18 -19.90
N ASP A 271 9.97 18.30 -20.03
CA ASP A 271 9.96 17.19 -20.99
C ASP A 271 8.83 16.19 -20.67
N THR A 272 8.61 15.92 -19.38
CA THR A 272 7.54 15.02 -18.93
C THR A 272 6.15 15.60 -19.16
N LEU A 273 5.94 16.90 -18.92
CA LEU A 273 4.67 17.57 -19.18
C LEU A 273 4.35 17.63 -20.69
N ALA A 274 5.35 17.89 -21.53
CA ALA A 274 5.19 17.85 -22.99
C ALA A 274 4.69 16.47 -23.44
N PHE A 275 5.35 15.41 -22.99
CA PHE A 275 4.97 14.04 -23.32
C PHE A 275 3.56 13.68 -22.82
N LEU A 276 3.20 14.06 -21.59
CA LEU A 276 1.86 13.80 -21.06
C LEU A 276 0.78 14.56 -21.84
N ASN A 277 1.05 15.81 -22.19
CA ASN A 277 0.12 16.64 -22.95
C ASN A 277 -0.19 16.06 -24.34
N ASP A 278 0.76 15.39 -24.99
CA ASP A 278 0.51 14.71 -26.27
C ASP A 278 -0.57 13.63 -26.17
N TYR A 279 -0.75 13.00 -25.01
CA TYR A 279 -1.85 12.07 -24.74
C TYR A 279 -3.11 12.80 -24.27
N LEU A 280 -2.96 13.80 -23.41
CA LEU A 280 -4.09 14.44 -22.73
C LEU A 280 -4.80 15.52 -23.54
N ASN A 281 -4.17 16.09 -24.57
CA ASN A 281 -4.72 17.18 -25.36
C ASN A 281 -5.92 16.75 -26.25
N HIS A 282 -6.15 15.44 -26.39
CA HIS A 282 -7.28 14.85 -27.10
C HIS A 282 -8.54 14.69 -26.25
N TYR A 283 -8.47 15.02 -24.96
CA TYR A 283 -9.56 14.88 -24.01
C TYR A 283 -10.13 16.24 -23.58
N GLU A 284 -11.44 16.29 -23.36
CA GLU A 284 -12.14 17.44 -22.79
C GLU A 284 -12.57 17.19 -21.34
N GLN A 285 -12.67 18.24 -20.54
CA GLN A 285 -13.05 18.13 -19.13
C GLN A 285 -14.49 17.61 -18.96
N GLN A 286 -14.63 16.38 -18.45
CA GLN A 286 -15.92 15.82 -18.07
C GLN A 286 -16.33 16.17 -16.62
N LYS A 287 -16.89 17.37 -16.39
CA LYS A 287 -17.32 17.80 -15.03
C LYS A 287 -18.45 16.94 -14.44
N ALA A 288 -19.43 16.52 -15.26
CA ALA A 288 -20.63 15.84 -14.76
C ALA A 288 -20.40 14.40 -14.28
N LYS A 289 -19.47 13.65 -14.90
CA LYS A 289 -19.12 12.27 -14.50
C LYS A 289 -18.22 12.24 -13.26
N THR A 290 -17.30 13.19 -13.09
CA THR A 290 -16.42 13.23 -11.91
C THR A 290 -17.18 13.49 -10.60
N ILE A 291 -18.26 14.27 -10.64
CA ILE A 291 -19.14 14.46 -9.46
C ILE A 291 -19.84 13.15 -9.06
N SER A 292 -20.15 12.28 -10.04
CA SER A 292 -20.80 10.98 -9.79
C SER A 292 -19.87 9.94 -9.14
N LEU A 293 -18.55 10.17 -9.12
CA LEU A 293 -17.55 9.28 -8.50
C LEU A 293 -17.18 9.72 -7.07
N ALA A 294 -17.67 10.87 -6.62
CA ALA A 294 -17.36 11.39 -5.29
C ALA A 294 -17.93 10.47 -4.20
N LEU A 295 -17.04 9.83 -3.45
CA LEU A 295 -17.41 9.03 -2.29
C LEU A 295 -17.97 9.92 -1.17
N THR A 296 -19.09 9.44 -0.62
CA THR A 296 -19.69 9.95 0.61
C THR A 296 -19.13 9.22 1.80
N GLU A 297 -19.03 9.93 2.93
CA GLU A 297 -18.62 9.33 4.20
C GLU A 297 -19.65 8.30 4.67
N GLU A 298 -19.17 7.32 5.44
CA GLU A 298 -19.99 6.25 5.99
C GLU A 298 -21.05 6.78 6.96
N SER A 299 -22.27 6.24 6.87
CA SER A 299 -23.34 6.64 7.77
C SER A 299 -23.13 6.09 9.19
N HIS A 300 -23.03 6.98 10.17
CA HIS A 300 -22.82 6.61 11.57
C HIS A 300 -23.96 5.75 12.14
N TRP A 301 -23.61 4.71 12.90
CA TRP A 301 -24.58 3.87 13.59
C TRP A 301 -25.08 4.49 14.90
N ASN A 302 -26.33 4.18 15.24
CA ASN A 302 -26.92 4.54 16.54
C ASN A 302 -26.55 3.56 17.66
N GLN A 303 -26.14 2.34 17.31
CA GLN A 303 -25.80 1.27 18.26
C GLN A 303 -24.70 0.37 17.68
N SER A 304 -23.93 -0.22 18.60
CA SER A 304 -22.90 -1.22 18.29
C SER A 304 -23.50 -2.41 17.53
N ARG A 305 -22.69 -3.05 16.70
CA ARG A 305 -23.06 -4.25 15.95
C ARG A 305 -22.06 -5.37 16.20
N SER A 306 -22.47 -6.60 15.88
CA SER A 306 -21.58 -7.76 15.95
C SER A 306 -21.64 -8.58 14.66
N VAL A 307 -20.51 -9.19 14.30
CA VAL A 307 -20.40 -10.11 13.15
C VAL A 307 -19.69 -11.39 13.56
N ASN A 308 -20.22 -12.53 13.09
CA ASN A 308 -19.59 -13.83 13.24
C ASN A 308 -19.05 -14.28 11.89
N ILE A 309 -17.76 -14.61 11.86
CA ILE A 309 -17.02 -15.00 10.66
C ILE A 309 -16.57 -16.45 10.85
N THR A 310 -16.47 -17.19 9.75
CA THR A 310 -15.85 -18.52 9.73
C THR A 310 -14.62 -18.52 8.83
N CYS A 311 -13.64 -19.34 9.19
CA CYS A 311 -12.43 -19.57 8.40
C CYS A 311 -12.07 -21.05 8.32
N SER A 312 -11.16 -21.36 7.40
CA SER A 312 -10.57 -22.69 7.27
C SER A 312 -9.74 -23.05 8.52
N PRO A 313 -9.67 -24.33 8.90
CA PRO A 313 -8.73 -24.79 9.92
C PRO A 313 -7.29 -24.40 9.56
N GLN A 314 -6.53 -23.97 10.57
CA GLN A 314 -5.11 -23.64 10.41
C GLN A 314 -4.29 -24.94 10.28
N SER A 315 -3.25 -24.93 9.44
CA SER A 315 -2.36 -26.09 9.28
C SER A 315 -1.53 -26.41 10.54
N PHE A 316 -1.41 -25.44 11.45
CA PHE A 316 -0.71 -25.59 12.71
C PHE A 316 -1.50 -24.92 13.82
N VAL A 317 -1.99 -25.72 14.77
CA VAL A 317 -2.73 -25.25 15.94
C VAL A 317 -1.90 -25.58 17.18
N VAL A 318 -1.47 -24.54 17.92
CA VAL A 318 -0.66 -24.71 19.13
C VAL A 318 -1.50 -25.29 20.28
N ASP A 319 -2.74 -24.84 20.40
CA ASP A 319 -3.71 -25.28 21.39
C ASP A 319 -5.10 -25.36 20.74
N SER A 320 -5.67 -26.56 20.68
CA SER A 320 -6.97 -26.81 20.04
C SER A 320 -8.14 -26.07 20.70
N ASN A 321 -7.99 -25.65 21.96
CA ASN A 321 -8.99 -24.86 22.65
C ASN A 321 -8.88 -23.36 22.34
N LYS A 322 -7.79 -22.92 21.71
CA LYS A 322 -7.46 -21.52 21.43
C LYS A 322 -7.43 -21.27 19.92
N THR A 323 -8.61 -21.25 19.32
CA THR A 323 -8.79 -21.15 17.86
C THR A 323 -9.66 -19.96 17.44
N THR A 324 -10.08 -19.14 18.40
CA THR A 324 -10.98 -18.01 18.15
C THR A 324 -10.17 -16.73 17.95
N THR A 325 -10.62 -15.88 17.04
CA THR A 325 -10.13 -14.49 16.93
C THR A 325 -11.27 -13.56 17.29
N ALA A 326 -11.02 -12.57 18.16
CA ALA A 326 -12.01 -11.58 18.54
C ALA A 326 -11.39 -10.18 18.55
N SER A 327 -12.12 -9.21 18.00
CA SER A 327 -11.69 -7.81 17.98
C SER A 327 -12.87 -6.85 18.10
N VAL A 328 -12.53 -5.62 18.47
CA VAL A 328 -13.42 -4.47 18.42
C VAL A 328 -12.86 -3.47 17.43
N SER A 329 -13.70 -3.07 16.49
CA SER A 329 -13.38 -2.13 15.42
C SER A 329 -14.22 -0.86 15.52
N TYR A 330 -13.61 0.30 15.33
CA TYR A 330 -14.24 1.61 15.44
C TYR A 330 -14.10 2.36 14.13
N LEU A 331 -15.20 2.95 13.66
CA LEU A 331 -15.17 3.95 12.60
C LEU A 331 -14.79 5.31 13.22
N LEU A 332 -13.79 5.98 12.66
CA LEU A 332 -13.25 7.24 13.19
C LEU A 332 -13.58 8.43 12.27
N GLY A 333 -12.65 9.37 12.11
CA GLY A 333 -12.82 10.57 11.31
C GLY A 333 -12.51 10.39 9.83
N SER A 334 -12.89 11.38 9.02
CA SER A 334 -12.58 11.43 7.59
C SER A 334 -11.10 11.72 7.35
N ILE A 335 -10.46 10.98 6.43
CA ILE A 335 -9.07 11.21 6.01
C ILE A 335 -8.88 12.57 5.29
N ARG A 336 -9.99 13.23 4.94
CA ARG A 336 -10.01 14.62 4.46
C ARG A 336 -9.51 15.61 5.50
N ASN A 337 -9.68 15.29 6.78
CA ASN A 337 -9.15 16.08 7.87
C ASN A 337 -7.75 15.58 8.24
N THR A 338 -6.73 16.13 7.59
CA THR A 338 -5.33 15.73 7.72
C THR A 338 -4.80 15.92 9.16
N TRP A 339 -5.19 17.01 9.82
CA TRP A 339 -4.83 17.24 11.23
C TRP A 339 -5.44 16.20 12.17
N GLU A 340 -6.74 15.97 12.05
CA GLU A 340 -7.43 15.00 12.90
C GLU A 340 -6.93 13.57 12.66
N THR A 341 -6.61 13.23 11.40
CA THR A 341 -5.96 11.96 11.03
C THR A 341 -4.58 11.83 11.70
N PHE A 342 -3.77 12.89 11.71
CA PHE A 342 -2.48 12.89 12.39
C PHE A 342 -2.62 12.68 13.90
N LEU A 343 -3.57 13.36 14.53
CA LEU A 343 -3.85 13.23 15.96
C LEU A 343 -4.37 11.83 16.32
N LEU A 344 -5.26 11.26 15.51
CA LEU A 344 -5.74 9.89 15.65
C LEU A 344 -4.60 8.87 15.49
N ASN A 345 -3.70 9.07 14.52
CA ASN A 345 -2.53 8.22 14.34
C ASN A 345 -1.65 8.20 15.60
N ILE A 346 -1.39 9.36 16.22
CA ILE A 346 -0.65 9.44 17.49
C ILE A 346 -1.35 8.63 18.59
N VAL A 347 -2.65 8.88 18.81
CA VAL A 347 -3.40 8.21 19.87
C VAL A 347 -3.43 6.70 19.65
N CYS A 348 -3.72 6.24 18.43
CA CYS A 348 -3.78 4.83 18.10
C CYS A 348 -2.42 4.15 18.25
N SER A 349 -1.33 4.78 17.82
CA SER A 349 0.03 4.25 18.03
C SER A 349 0.36 4.11 19.52
N LEU A 350 0.04 5.10 20.35
CA LEU A 350 0.25 5.01 21.80
C LEU A 350 -0.53 3.86 22.44
N LEU A 351 -1.72 3.53 21.90
CA LEU A 351 -2.58 2.47 22.39
C LEU A 351 -2.02 1.06 22.15
N VAL A 352 -1.28 0.80 21.06
CA VAL A 352 -0.89 -0.57 20.64
C VAL A 352 0.58 -0.80 20.25
N ASP A 353 1.35 0.21 19.82
CA ASP A 353 2.61 -0.02 19.08
C ASP A 353 3.81 -0.49 19.93
N SER A 354 3.73 -0.40 21.26
CA SER A 354 4.85 -0.72 22.15
C SER A 354 4.47 -1.68 23.28
N GLU A 355 5.47 -2.35 23.87
CA GLU A 355 5.25 -3.19 25.06
C GLU A 355 4.77 -2.37 26.29
N LYS A 356 4.96 -1.04 26.24
CA LYS A 356 4.46 -0.11 27.25
C LYS A 356 3.02 0.34 27.00
N SER A 357 2.50 0.10 25.80
CA SER A 357 1.16 0.51 25.39
C SER A 357 0.09 -0.20 26.22
N PRO A 358 -1.03 0.47 26.52
CA PRO A 358 -2.03 -0.02 27.46
C PRO A 358 -2.67 -1.33 26.98
N PHE A 359 -2.98 -1.48 25.69
CA PHE A 359 -3.51 -2.74 25.18
C PHE A 359 -2.48 -3.86 25.20
N TYR A 360 -1.19 -3.57 24.99
CA TYR A 360 -0.16 -4.61 25.05
C TYR A 360 -0.08 -5.20 26.46
N LYS A 361 -0.05 -4.33 27.46
CA LYS A 361 0.00 -4.73 28.88
C LYS A 361 -1.22 -5.54 29.32
N LYS A 362 -2.40 -5.25 28.77
CA LYS A 362 -3.67 -5.84 29.21
C LYS A 362 -4.16 -7.02 28.37
N LEU A 363 -3.77 -7.09 27.09
CA LEU A 363 -4.19 -8.16 26.18
C LEU A 363 -3.07 -9.18 25.93
N ILE A 364 -1.83 -8.73 25.72
CA ILE A 364 -0.70 -9.59 25.29
C ILE A 364 0.04 -10.17 26.50
N ILE A 365 0.49 -9.33 27.45
CA ILE A 365 1.26 -9.79 28.62
C ILE A 365 0.53 -10.88 29.43
N PRO A 366 -0.80 -10.81 29.65
CA PRO A 366 -1.51 -11.86 30.39
C PRO A 366 -1.64 -13.19 29.64
N ASN A 367 -1.19 -13.25 28.37
CA ASN A 367 -1.17 -14.45 27.54
C ASN A 367 -2.57 -15.08 27.33
N ILE A 368 -3.59 -14.23 27.18
CA ILE A 368 -4.98 -14.63 26.88
C ILE A 368 -5.01 -15.27 25.48
N GLY A 369 -4.46 -14.57 24.50
CA GLY A 369 -4.20 -15.05 23.14
C GLY A 369 -2.70 -15.05 22.80
N THR A 370 -2.35 -15.53 21.61
CA THR A 370 -0.95 -15.61 21.16
C THR A 370 -0.42 -14.27 20.66
N ASN A 371 -1.29 -13.46 20.06
CA ASN A 371 -0.95 -12.17 19.46
C ASN A 371 -2.22 -11.32 19.28
N TYR A 372 -2.02 -10.08 18.84
CA TYR A 372 -3.10 -9.21 18.40
C TYR A 372 -3.91 -9.83 17.24
N SER A 373 -5.18 -9.45 17.12
CA SER A 373 -6.00 -9.78 15.95
C SER A 373 -5.43 -9.11 14.68
N PRO A 374 -5.71 -9.67 13.48
CA PRO A 374 -5.34 -9.03 12.21
C PRO A 374 -5.80 -7.57 12.14
N ASP A 375 -5.02 -6.74 11.45
CA ASP A 375 -5.23 -5.29 11.28
C ASP A 375 -5.32 -4.44 12.56
N THR A 376 -4.85 -4.95 13.70
CA THR A 376 -4.78 -4.15 14.94
C THR A 376 -3.98 -2.86 14.72
N GLY A 377 -4.55 -1.74 15.14
CA GLY A 377 -3.98 -0.40 14.99
C GLY A 377 -4.85 0.53 14.15
N PHE A 378 -4.24 1.60 13.64
CA PHE A 378 -4.91 2.66 12.90
C PHE A 378 -5.01 2.34 11.40
N GLY A 379 -6.23 2.29 10.88
CA GLY A 379 -6.53 2.14 9.46
C GLY A 379 -6.77 3.49 8.79
N ARG A 380 -6.05 3.76 7.70
CA ARG A 380 -6.19 4.98 6.89
C ARG A 380 -6.29 4.70 5.39
N ASN A 381 -6.75 3.50 5.05
CA ASN A 381 -6.80 3.02 3.68
C ASN A 381 -8.13 3.34 2.98
N THR A 382 -9.06 3.97 3.70
CA THR A 382 -10.42 4.31 3.30
C THR A 382 -10.75 5.76 3.64
N LEU A 383 -11.86 6.29 3.10
CA LEU A 383 -12.30 7.67 3.29
C LEU A 383 -12.53 7.99 4.77
N ASN A 384 -13.21 7.11 5.50
CA ASN A 384 -13.26 7.16 6.96
C ASN A 384 -12.13 6.28 7.51
N THR A 385 -11.34 6.83 8.42
CA THR A 385 -10.30 6.11 9.15
C THR A 385 -10.91 5.14 10.15
N THR A 386 -10.16 4.12 10.55
CA THR A 386 -10.62 3.06 11.46
C THR A 386 -9.59 2.77 12.54
N PHE A 387 -10.02 2.12 13.61
CA PHE A 387 -9.12 1.52 14.59
C PHE A 387 -9.61 0.14 14.97
N HIS A 388 -8.70 -0.83 15.02
CA HIS A 388 -9.00 -2.20 15.37
C HIS A 388 -8.12 -2.63 16.55
N VAL A 389 -8.69 -3.38 17.49
CA VAL A 389 -7.92 -4.00 18.58
C VAL A 389 -8.59 -5.29 19.03
N GLY A 390 -7.80 -6.33 19.26
CA GLY A 390 -8.30 -7.64 19.61
C GLY A 390 -7.19 -8.66 19.79
N LEU A 391 -7.56 -9.92 19.92
CA LEU A 391 -6.64 -11.04 20.06
C LEU A 391 -6.99 -12.16 19.08
N GLN A 392 -5.96 -12.88 18.64
CA GLN A 392 -6.10 -14.17 17.96
C GLN A 392 -5.66 -15.31 18.88
N ASP A 393 -6.11 -16.53 18.53
CA ASP A 393 -5.87 -17.76 19.28
C ASP A 393 -6.31 -17.65 20.75
N ILE A 394 -7.57 -17.26 20.97
CA ILE A 394 -8.21 -17.25 22.30
C ILE A 394 -9.22 -18.39 22.44
N SER A 395 -9.55 -18.74 23.69
CA SER A 395 -10.69 -19.61 23.98
C SER A 395 -11.99 -18.91 23.60
N LYS A 396 -13.00 -19.68 23.17
CA LYS A 396 -14.35 -19.16 22.91
C LYS A 396 -14.95 -18.50 24.15
N ASP A 397 -14.63 -19.02 25.34
CA ASP A 397 -15.13 -18.51 26.61
C ASP A 397 -14.46 -17.19 27.03
N ASP A 398 -13.32 -16.83 26.42
CA ASP A 398 -12.57 -15.61 26.74
C ASP A 398 -13.03 -14.40 25.90
N VAL A 399 -13.91 -14.58 24.91
CA VAL A 399 -14.33 -13.50 23.98
C VAL A 399 -14.92 -12.30 24.73
N ASP A 400 -15.88 -12.54 25.62
CA ASP A 400 -16.53 -11.47 26.40
C ASP A 400 -15.53 -10.78 27.35
N ASN A 401 -14.59 -11.55 27.90
CA ASN A 401 -13.53 -11.01 28.75
C ASN A 401 -12.59 -10.09 27.95
N VAL A 402 -12.20 -10.48 26.72
CA VAL A 402 -11.38 -9.64 25.84
C VAL A 402 -12.09 -8.33 25.50
N ILE A 403 -13.37 -8.38 25.13
CA ILE A 403 -14.16 -7.18 24.82
C ILE A 403 -14.26 -6.26 26.04
N LYS A 404 -14.48 -6.84 27.23
CA LYS A 404 -14.51 -6.09 28.49
C LYS A 404 -13.16 -5.43 28.79
N ILE A 405 -12.05 -6.15 28.63
CA ILE A 405 -10.70 -5.58 28.81
C ILE A 405 -10.50 -4.39 27.87
N ILE A 406 -10.98 -4.48 26.62
CA ILE A 406 -10.89 -3.38 25.66
C ILE A 406 -11.63 -2.14 26.17
N ASP A 407 -12.89 -2.30 26.58
CA ASP A 407 -13.71 -1.20 27.09
C ASP A 407 -13.14 -0.61 28.38
N ASP A 408 -12.72 -1.43 29.34
CA ASP A 408 -12.10 -1.00 30.60
C ASP A 408 -10.78 -0.26 30.34
N THR A 409 -10.01 -0.67 29.33
CA THR A 409 -8.75 0.00 28.95
C THR A 409 -9.00 1.40 28.40
N PHE A 410 -9.98 1.58 27.53
CA PHE A 410 -10.33 2.92 27.07
C PHE A 410 -10.80 3.83 28.20
N GLN A 411 -11.58 3.30 29.15
CA GLN A 411 -12.02 4.07 30.33
C GLN A 411 -10.85 4.51 31.21
N GLU A 412 -9.84 3.65 31.41
CA GLU A 412 -8.64 3.97 32.17
C GLU A 412 -7.81 5.04 31.45
N VAL A 413 -7.52 4.83 30.16
CA VAL A 413 -6.72 5.78 29.36
C VAL A 413 -7.39 7.15 29.25
N ALA A 414 -8.72 7.21 29.15
CA ALA A 414 -9.45 8.48 29.17
C ALA A 414 -9.32 9.24 30.51
N LYS A 415 -9.11 8.53 31.62
CA LYS A 415 -8.94 9.14 32.94
C LYS A 415 -7.48 9.52 33.22
N GLU A 416 -6.55 8.62 32.90
CA GLU A 416 -5.15 8.70 33.31
C GLU A 416 -4.26 9.35 32.23
N GLY A 417 -4.64 9.23 30.96
CA GLY A 417 -3.85 9.71 29.82
C GLY A 417 -2.64 8.82 29.52
N PHE A 418 -1.63 9.42 28.89
CA PHE A 418 -0.40 8.74 28.48
C PHE A 418 0.81 9.36 29.17
N GLU A 419 1.84 8.54 29.41
CA GLU A 419 3.10 9.05 29.96
C GLU A 419 3.80 9.97 28.95
N LYS A 420 4.25 11.13 29.42
CA LYS A 420 4.93 12.13 28.58
C LYS A 420 6.11 11.56 27.80
N THR A 421 6.91 10.69 28.42
CA THR A 421 8.07 10.05 27.79
C THR A 421 7.68 9.13 26.62
N GLN A 422 6.48 8.53 26.65
CA GLN A 422 5.97 7.71 25.55
C GLN A 422 5.54 8.58 24.37
N ILE A 423 4.89 9.73 24.65
CA ILE A 423 4.53 10.72 23.63
C ILE A 423 5.81 11.26 22.95
N GLU A 424 6.80 11.67 23.76
CA GLU A 424 8.08 12.18 23.24
C GLU A 424 8.82 11.12 22.40
N ALA A 425 8.82 9.86 22.83
CA ALA A 425 9.44 8.76 22.08
C ALA A 425 8.74 8.51 20.73
N LEU A 426 7.41 8.53 20.69
CA LEU A 426 6.64 8.35 19.46
C LEU A 426 6.87 9.50 18.47
N LEU A 427 6.85 10.75 18.94
CA LEU A 427 7.16 11.92 18.10
C LEU A 427 8.58 11.83 17.53
N HIS A 428 9.54 11.40 18.34
CA HIS A 428 10.91 11.17 17.88
C HIS A 428 10.99 10.05 16.83
N GLN A 429 10.21 8.98 16.97
CA GLN A 429 10.13 7.91 15.97
C GLN A 429 9.59 8.43 14.63
N PHE A 430 8.57 9.30 14.64
CA PHE A 430 8.09 9.95 13.42
C PHE A 430 9.15 10.86 12.80
N GLU A 431 9.86 11.64 13.61
CA GLU A 431 10.97 12.48 13.14
C GLU A 431 12.09 11.65 12.46
N LEU A 432 12.46 10.51 13.06
CA LEU A 432 13.43 9.58 12.47
C LEU A 432 12.93 8.98 11.15
N GLY A 433 11.66 8.61 11.08
CA GLY A 433 11.03 8.10 9.85
C GLY A 433 11.10 9.09 8.69
N ILE A 434 10.88 10.38 8.96
CA ILE A 434 10.98 11.48 7.98
C ILE A 434 12.41 11.65 7.48
N LYS A 435 13.38 11.58 8.39
CA LYS A 435 14.79 11.79 8.06
C LYS A 435 15.37 10.60 7.28
N HIS A 436 14.81 9.41 7.43
CA HIS A 436 15.31 8.20 6.77
C HIS A 436 15.34 8.33 5.25
N GLN A 437 16.49 8.00 4.67
CA GLN A 437 16.72 8.05 3.22
C GLN A 437 16.56 6.66 2.61
N ASP A 438 15.63 6.54 1.68
CA ASP A 438 15.25 5.27 1.03
C ASP A 438 15.46 5.34 -0.48
N GLU A 439 15.90 4.24 -1.10
CA GLU A 439 16.14 4.16 -2.55
C GLU A 439 14.84 4.21 -3.38
N ASN A 440 13.71 3.83 -2.79
CA ASN A 440 12.36 3.86 -3.38
C ASN A 440 11.52 5.00 -2.78
N PHE A 441 12.16 6.06 -2.30
CA PHE A 441 11.51 7.18 -1.62
C PHE A 441 10.35 7.79 -2.43
N GLY A 442 10.52 7.99 -3.74
CA GLY A 442 9.45 8.52 -4.60
C GLY A 442 8.20 7.64 -4.63
N LEU A 443 8.37 6.31 -4.65
CA LEU A 443 7.27 5.36 -4.62
C LEU A 443 6.58 5.36 -3.25
N LYS A 444 7.36 5.43 -2.16
CA LYS A 444 6.84 5.55 -0.79
C LYS A 444 6.02 6.82 -0.58
N ILE A 445 6.44 7.94 -1.17
CA ILE A 445 5.67 9.20 -1.13
C ILE A 445 4.29 8.98 -1.74
N ILE A 446 4.21 8.53 -3.00
CA ILE A 446 2.90 8.44 -3.66
C ILE A 446 2.00 7.40 -3.01
N LEU A 447 2.54 6.25 -2.59
CA LEU A 447 1.78 5.24 -1.85
C LEU A 447 1.26 5.77 -0.50
N GLY A 448 2.00 6.67 0.16
CA GLY A 448 1.54 7.31 1.39
C GLY A 448 0.51 8.42 1.16
N LEU A 449 0.61 9.16 0.05
CA LEU A 449 -0.26 10.31 -0.24
C LEU A 449 -1.59 9.92 -0.89
N ILE A 450 -1.60 8.86 -1.70
CA ILE A 450 -2.71 8.58 -2.62
C ILE A 450 -4.05 8.42 -1.90
N TYR A 451 -4.06 7.78 -0.73
CA TYR A 451 -5.27 7.61 0.08
C TYR A 451 -5.94 8.95 0.40
N SER A 452 -5.18 9.93 0.88
CA SER A 452 -5.73 11.27 1.17
C SER A 452 -6.05 12.05 -0.12
N TRP A 453 -5.16 11.97 -1.10
CA TRP A 453 -5.24 12.79 -2.31
C TRP A 453 -6.40 12.41 -3.22
N ILE A 454 -6.69 11.11 -3.36
CA ILE A 454 -7.82 10.65 -4.19
C ILE A 454 -9.17 11.12 -3.61
N HIS A 455 -9.25 11.29 -2.29
CA HIS A 455 -10.43 11.81 -1.59
C HIS A 455 -10.51 13.34 -1.53
N GLY A 456 -9.58 14.05 -2.16
CA GLY A 456 -9.59 15.50 -2.28
C GLY A 456 -8.79 16.25 -1.22
N SER A 457 -8.08 15.56 -0.33
CA SER A 457 -7.11 16.21 0.56
C SER A 457 -5.96 16.82 -0.25
N ASP A 458 -5.34 17.85 0.31
CA ASP A 458 -4.15 18.45 -0.29
C ASP A 458 -2.92 17.55 -0.05
N PRO A 459 -2.32 16.95 -1.10
CA PRO A 459 -1.18 16.07 -0.91
C PRO A 459 0.07 16.81 -0.42
N VAL A 460 0.18 18.14 -0.62
CA VAL A 460 1.32 18.93 -0.14
C VAL A 460 1.24 19.15 1.36
N ASP A 461 0.04 19.38 1.89
CA ASP A 461 -0.19 19.53 3.34
C ASP A 461 0.19 18.24 4.10
N SER A 462 -0.07 17.07 3.52
CA SER A 462 0.34 15.77 4.06
C SER A 462 1.86 15.55 4.09
N LEU A 463 2.65 16.29 3.30
CA LEU A 463 4.12 16.22 3.31
C LEU A 463 4.74 17.12 4.40
N GLN A 464 4.00 18.08 4.95
CA GLN A 464 4.52 19.05 5.92
C GLN A 464 4.39 18.51 7.35
N ILE A 465 5.08 17.41 7.65
CA ILE A 465 4.92 16.75 8.95
C ILE A 465 5.43 17.62 10.10
N THR A 466 6.46 18.44 9.86
CA THR A 466 7.00 19.37 10.87
C THR A 466 5.92 20.32 11.39
N LYS A 467 5.08 20.85 10.48
CA LYS A 467 3.94 21.72 10.81
C LYS A 467 2.96 21.02 11.76
N TYR A 468 2.68 19.73 11.56
CA TYR A 468 1.80 18.98 12.46
C TYR A 468 2.44 18.69 13.81
N VAL A 469 3.73 18.38 13.86
CA VAL A 469 4.45 18.18 15.12
C VAL A 469 4.50 19.48 15.93
N GLU A 470 4.74 20.62 15.30
CA GLU A 470 4.70 21.93 15.94
C GLU A 470 3.31 22.24 16.50
N ARG A 471 2.28 22.10 15.66
CA ARG A 471 0.88 22.28 16.09
C ARG A 471 0.51 21.36 17.26
N PHE A 472 0.95 20.10 17.22
CA PHE A 472 0.72 19.15 18.32
C PHE A 472 1.36 19.61 19.63
N ASN A 473 2.61 20.06 19.55
CA ASN A 473 3.33 20.56 20.72
C ASN A 473 2.72 21.84 21.29
N GLU A 474 2.05 22.65 20.48
CA GLU A 474 1.29 23.82 20.93
C GLU A 474 -0.04 23.41 21.58
N GLU A 475 -0.86 22.63 20.88
CA GLU A 475 -2.19 22.22 21.38
C GLU A 475 -2.10 21.38 22.66
N ILE A 476 -1.09 20.53 22.83
CA ILE A 476 -0.92 19.74 24.06
C ILE A 476 -0.46 20.58 25.26
N LYS A 477 0.21 21.73 25.03
CA LYS A 477 0.56 22.67 26.10
C LYS A 477 -0.67 23.45 26.56
N GLU A 478 -1.51 23.83 25.62
CA GLU A 478 -2.75 24.57 25.90
C GLU A 478 -3.83 23.67 26.53
N ASN A 479 -3.95 22.44 26.03
CA ASN A 479 -4.85 21.42 26.57
C ASN A 479 -4.07 20.14 26.93
N PRO A 480 -3.62 19.99 28.19
CA PRO A 480 -2.97 18.76 28.66
C PRO A 480 -3.85 17.49 28.59
N ARG A 481 -5.16 17.64 28.39
CA ARG A 481 -6.12 16.55 28.21
C ARG A 481 -6.41 16.23 26.73
N LEU A 482 -5.72 16.86 25.78
CA LEU A 482 -5.99 16.71 24.35
C LEU A 482 -6.15 15.25 23.90
N LEU A 483 -5.24 14.36 24.33
CA LEU A 483 -5.28 12.95 23.94
C LEU A 483 -6.45 12.20 24.61
N GLN A 484 -6.75 12.50 25.88
CA GLN A 484 -7.89 11.95 26.59
C GLN A 484 -9.22 12.37 25.94
N ASP A 485 -9.32 13.62 25.50
CA ASP A 485 -10.52 14.15 24.83
C ASP A 485 -10.76 13.44 23.49
N VAL A 486 -9.68 13.11 22.75
CA VAL A 486 -9.75 12.26 21.55
C VAL A 486 -10.25 10.86 21.92
N ILE A 487 -9.73 10.26 23.00
CA ILE A 487 -10.19 8.94 23.45
C ILE A 487 -11.69 8.95 23.75
N GLU A 488 -12.14 9.96 24.49
CA GLU A 488 -13.56 10.12 24.84
C GLU A 488 -14.43 10.29 23.59
N LYS A 489 -14.02 11.14 22.64
CA LYS A 489 -14.78 11.42 21.41
C LYS A 489 -14.89 10.18 20.53
N TYR A 490 -13.78 9.48 20.30
CA TYR A 490 -13.69 8.47 19.24
C TYR A 490 -13.91 7.03 19.68
N PHE A 491 -13.77 6.73 20.97
CA PHE A 491 -13.90 5.35 21.47
C PHE A 491 -14.99 5.22 22.53
N LEU A 492 -15.09 6.14 23.50
CA LEU A 492 -16.09 6.02 24.57
C LEU A 492 -17.48 6.52 24.16
N LYS A 493 -17.58 7.59 23.36
CA LYS A 493 -18.84 8.17 22.89
C LYS A 493 -19.25 7.70 21.48
N ASN A 494 -18.49 6.76 20.91
CA ASN A 494 -18.68 6.31 19.53
C ASN A 494 -19.51 5.02 19.49
N ASN A 495 -20.74 5.13 18.98
CA ASN A 495 -21.64 3.99 18.80
C ASN A 495 -21.37 3.18 17.52
N HIS A 496 -20.51 3.69 16.63
CA HIS A 496 -20.08 2.98 15.42
C HIS A 496 -18.95 2.00 15.74
N LYS A 497 -19.28 1.05 16.62
CA LYS A 497 -18.43 0.00 17.15
C LYS A 497 -18.90 -1.36 16.60
N LEU A 498 -17.99 -2.11 15.99
CA LEU A 498 -18.21 -3.46 15.49
C LEU A 498 -17.42 -4.46 16.35
N ILE A 499 -18.12 -5.45 16.90
CA ILE A 499 -17.52 -6.60 17.57
C ILE A 499 -17.43 -7.75 16.57
N ALA A 500 -16.24 -8.22 16.27
CA ALA A 500 -16.02 -9.26 15.27
C ALA A 500 -15.41 -10.52 15.91
N THR A 501 -16.08 -11.66 15.76
CA THR A 501 -15.59 -12.96 16.22
C THR A 501 -15.44 -13.89 15.04
N MET A 502 -14.28 -14.54 14.92
CA MET A 502 -14.01 -15.54 13.89
C MET A 502 -13.68 -16.89 14.52
N ASN A 503 -14.32 -17.93 14.01
CA ASN A 503 -14.17 -19.31 14.46
C ASN A 503 -13.80 -20.24 13.30
N ILE A 504 -13.12 -21.33 13.62
CA ILE A 504 -12.86 -22.40 12.66
C ILE A 504 -14.17 -23.11 12.29
N ASP A 505 -14.36 -23.35 10.99
CA ASP A 505 -15.36 -24.26 10.44
C ASP A 505 -14.64 -25.41 9.74
N GLU A 506 -14.70 -26.62 10.31
CA GLU A 506 -14.02 -27.81 9.77
C GLU A 506 -14.48 -28.16 8.34
N GLU A 507 -15.69 -27.73 7.96
CA GLU A 507 -16.25 -27.96 6.64
C GLU A 507 -16.05 -26.76 5.70
N TYR A 508 -15.29 -25.73 6.10
CA TYR A 508 -15.14 -24.48 5.34
C TYR A 508 -14.70 -24.72 3.88
N ALA A 509 -13.64 -25.51 3.70
CA ALA A 509 -13.09 -25.82 2.38
C ALA A 509 -14.08 -26.60 1.51
N GLU A 510 -14.80 -27.56 2.10
CA GLU A 510 -15.79 -28.36 1.38
C GLU A 510 -17.01 -27.52 0.99
N LYS A 511 -17.51 -26.67 1.90
CA LYS A 511 -18.60 -25.71 1.61
C LYS A 511 -18.23 -24.77 0.48
N LYS A 512 -17.00 -24.24 0.47
CA LYS A 512 -16.49 -23.39 -0.62
C LYS A 512 -16.40 -24.14 -1.94
N LYS A 513 -15.89 -25.37 -1.94
CA LYS A 513 -15.82 -26.23 -3.14
C LYS A 513 -17.21 -26.59 -3.68
N GLN A 514 -18.16 -26.90 -2.80
CA GLN A 514 -19.53 -27.18 -3.16
C GLN A 514 -20.18 -25.97 -3.84
N LYS A 515 -20.07 -24.78 -3.23
CA LYS A 515 -20.57 -23.53 -3.82
C LYS A 515 -19.95 -23.23 -5.19
N GLU A 516 -18.65 -23.43 -5.35
CA GLU A 516 -17.97 -23.27 -6.65
C GLU A 516 -18.53 -24.24 -7.70
N SER A 517 -18.76 -25.50 -7.32
CA SER A 517 -19.37 -26.50 -8.19
C SER A 517 -20.80 -26.13 -8.58
N GLU A 518 -21.62 -25.68 -7.62
CA GLU A 518 -22.99 -25.23 -7.85
C GLU A 518 -23.01 -24.02 -8.79
N LEU A 519 -22.14 -23.04 -8.56
CA LEU A 519 -21.99 -21.87 -9.43
C LEU A 519 -21.57 -22.27 -10.85
N CYS A 520 -20.59 -23.17 -10.98
CA CYS A 520 -20.17 -23.69 -12.27
C CYS A 520 -21.33 -24.36 -13.02
N GLN A 521 -22.10 -25.22 -12.34
CA GLN A 521 -23.27 -25.88 -12.93
C GLN A 521 -24.36 -24.87 -13.35
N GLN A 522 -24.62 -23.84 -12.53
CA GLN A 522 -25.55 -22.77 -12.86
C GLN A 522 -25.12 -22.02 -14.12
N LEU A 523 -23.85 -21.62 -14.22
CA LEU A 523 -23.31 -20.93 -15.40
C LEU A 523 -23.38 -21.82 -16.66
N ILE A 524 -23.06 -23.11 -16.54
CA ILE A 524 -23.18 -24.08 -17.64
C ILE A 524 -24.64 -24.21 -18.10
N SER A 525 -25.60 -24.18 -17.18
CA SER A 525 -27.04 -24.31 -17.50
C SER A 525 -27.58 -23.09 -18.26
N GLN A 526 -27.02 -21.91 -18.01
CA GLN A 526 -27.35 -20.67 -18.73
C GLN A 526 -26.69 -20.60 -20.11
N CYS A 527 -25.66 -21.41 -20.37
CA CYS A 527 -24.98 -21.45 -21.64
C CYS A 527 -25.83 -22.19 -22.70
N LYS A 528 -26.36 -21.44 -23.66
CA LYS A 528 -27.17 -21.99 -24.77
C LYS A 528 -26.38 -22.89 -25.72
N ASP A 529 -25.07 -22.69 -25.83
CA ASP A 529 -24.18 -23.45 -26.72
C ASP A 529 -22.91 -23.88 -25.98
N LYS A 530 -22.93 -25.11 -25.45
CA LYS A 530 -21.75 -25.70 -24.78
C LYS A 530 -20.58 -25.92 -25.74
N GLN A 531 -20.82 -26.07 -27.05
CA GLN A 531 -19.72 -26.18 -28.03
C GLN A 531 -18.96 -24.85 -28.15
N SER A 532 -19.61 -23.72 -27.88
CA SER A 532 -18.97 -22.41 -27.84
C SER A 532 -17.88 -22.34 -26.77
N ILE A 533 -18.08 -22.97 -25.60
CA ILE A 533 -17.09 -23.04 -24.52
C ILE A 533 -15.82 -23.75 -25.02
N TYR A 534 -15.98 -24.92 -25.65
CA TYR A 534 -14.87 -25.67 -26.23
C TYR A 534 -14.13 -24.87 -27.32
N LYS A 535 -14.87 -24.27 -28.26
CA LYS A 535 -14.29 -23.45 -29.34
C LYS A 535 -13.51 -22.25 -28.81
N LYS A 536 -14.06 -21.53 -27.82
CA LYS A 536 -13.37 -20.40 -27.19
C LYS A 536 -12.13 -20.85 -26.42
N GLY A 537 -12.17 -22.00 -25.75
CA GLY A 537 -11.00 -22.59 -25.07
C GLY A 537 -9.85 -22.88 -26.05
N LEU A 538 -10.15 -23.53 -27.18
CA LEU A 538 -9.15 -23.79 -28.22
C LEU A 538 -8.61 -22.51 -28.86
N GLU A 539 -9.47 -21.53 -29.14
CA GLU A 539 -9.05 -20.24 -29.71
C GLU A 539 -8.18 -19.45 -28.72
N LEU A 540 -8.49 -19.47 -27.42
CA LEU A 540 -7.64 -18.88 -26.39
C LEU A 540 -6.27 -19.55 -26.36
N GLN A 541 -6.21 -20.89 -26.32
CA GLN A 541 -4.95 -21.64 -26.31
C GLN A 541 -4.10 -21.35 -27.56
N LYS A 542 -4.76 -21.25 -28.72
CA LYS A 542 -4.11 -20.88 -29.99
C LYS A 542 -3.55 -19.46 -29.93
N ARG A 543 -4.31 -18.48 -29.44
CA ARG A 543 -3.85 -17.09 -29.24
C ARG A 543 -2.70 -17.02 -28.26
N GLN A 544 -2.73 -17.82 -27.20
CA GLN A 544 -1.66 -17.86 -26.21
C GLN A 544 -0.34 -18.38 -26.79
N SER A 545 -0.42 -19.30 -27.75
CA SER A 545 0.73 -19.92 -28.42
C SER A 545 1.15 -19.19 -29.69
N ALA A 546 0.37 -18.21 -30.16
CA ALA A 546 0.64 -17.52 -31.41
C ALA A 546 1.89 -16.65 -31.30
N PRO A 547 2.81 -16.70 -32.28
CA PRO A 547 3.92 -15.75 -32.36
C PRO A 547 3.39 -14.30 -32.43
N GLN A 548 4.10 -13.38 -31.78
CA GLN A 548 3.68 -11.99 -31.71
C GLN A 548 4.77 -11.06 -32.20
N ASN A 549 4.37 -10.01 -32.90
CA ASN A 549 5.26 -8.91 -33.21
C ASN A 549 5.51 -8.10 -31.93
N ILE A 550 6.69 -8.27 -31.34
CA ILE A 550 7.13 -7.53 -30.15
C ILE A 550 8.00 -6.31 -30.50
N ASP A 551 8.29 -6.09 -31.78
CA ASP A 551 9.10 -4.96 -32.25
C ASP A 551 8.34 -3.62 -32.12
N VAL A 552 7.02 -3.69 -31.95
CA VAL A 552 6.17 -2.52 -31.62
C VAL A 552 6.48 -1.94 -30.24
N LEU A 553 7.03 -2.73 -29.33
CA LEU A 553 7.37 -2.26 -27.99
C LEU A 553 8.70 -1.49 -28.01
N PRO A 554 8.84 -0.43 -27.22
CA PRO A 554 10.13 0.20 -27.05
C PRO A 554 11.12 -0.76 -26.35
N THR A 555 12.42 -0.55 -26.56
CA THR A 555 13.47 -1.30 -25.88
C THR A 555 14.67 -0.43 -25.62
N LEU A 556 15.33 -0.69 -24.49
CA LEU A 556 16.71 -0.28 -24.31
C LEU A 556 17.64 -1.13 -25.17
N SER A 557 18.82 -0.59 -25.40
CA SER A 557 19.95 -1.21 -26.06
C SER A 557 21.09 -1.41 -25.06
N ILE A 558 22.05 -2.29 -25.38
CA ILE A 558 23.26 -2.48 -24.55
C ILE A 558 24.03 -1.16 -24.38
N THR A 559 23.95 -0.24 -25.35
CA THR A 559 24.58 1.08 -25.26
C THR A 559 23.90 2.03 -24.27
N ASP A 560 22.68 1.73 -23.82
CA ASP A 560 21.96 2.50 -22.81
C ASP A 560 22.37 2.11 -21.36
N ILE A 561 23.19 1.06 -21.20
CA ILE A 561 23.72 0.58 -19.91
C ILE A 561 25.02 1.33 -19.60
N ASP A 562 25.14 1.90 -18.40
CA ASP A 562 26.40 2.52 -17.98
C ASP A 562 27.50 1.47 -17.88
N LYS A 563 28.61 1.71 -18.59
CA LYS A 563 29.78 0.82 -18.60
C LYS A 563 30.56 0.85 -17.28
N LYS A 564 30.30 1.84 -16.42
CA LYS A 564 31.01 2.04 -15.15
C LYS A 564 30.08 1.73 -13.98
N VAL A 565 30.57 0.90 -13.05
CA VAL A 565 29.92 0.70 -11.75
C VAL A 565 30.32 1.84 -10.82
N ILE A 566 29.34 2.44 -10.15
CA ILE A 566 29.59 3.46 -9.12
C ILE A 566 30.27 2.78 -7.93
N ARG A 567 31.50 3.20 -7.60
CA ARG A 567 32.20 2.76 -6.40
C ARG A 567 32.11 3.84 -5.35
N VAL A 568 31.56 3.49 -4.18
CA VAL A 568 31.46 4.40 -3.04
C VAL A 568 32.77 4.36 -2.26
N PRO A 569 33.40 5.52 -1.96
CA PRO A 569 34.62 5.54 -1.15
C PRO A 569 34.33 5.08 0.27
N ILE A 570 35.17 4.17 0.79
CA ILE A 570 35.09 3.67 2.16
C ILE A 570 36.41 4.04 2.85
N ILE A 571 36.30 4.66 4.01
CA ILE A 571 37.42 4.92 4.90
C ILE A 571 37.56 3.72 5.83
N GLN A 572 38.70 3.06 5.76
CA GLN A 572 39.01 1.90 6.61
C GLN A 572 39.80 2.36 7.83
N GLY A 573 39.54 1.76 8.99
CA GLY A 573 40.22 2.10 10.23
C GLY A 573 40.09 1.00 11.28
N HIS A 574 40.56 1.31 12.49
CA HIS A 574 40.50 0.40 13.64
C HIS A 574 40.06 1.15 14.90
N ALA A 575 39.21 0.52 15.69
CA ALA A 575 38.88 0.92 17.07
C ALA A 575 39.40 -0.16 18.03
N GLY A 576 40.60 0.07 18.59
CA GLY A 576 41.33 -0.99 19.28
C GLY A 576 41.72 -2.11 18.31
N ASN A 577 41.29 -3.34 18.61
CA ASN A 577 41.53 -4.50 17.74
C ASN A 577 40.40 -4.74 16.72
N THR A 578 39.34 -3.94 16.77
CA THR A 578 38.18 -4.11 15.88
C THR A 578 38.37 -3.29 14.62
N TYR A 579 38.22 -3.93 13.46
CA TYR A 579 38.21 -3.24 12.16
C TYR A 579 36.92 -2.42 11.99
N VAL A 580 37.04 -1.21 11.47
CA VAL A 580 35.94 -0.26 11.29
C VAL A 580 35.93 0.22 9.84
N GLN A 581 34.73 0.26 9.26
CA GLN A 581 34.48 0.89 7.96
C GLN A 581 33.60 2.12 8.19
N LEU A 582 34.06 3.27 7.71
CA LEU A 582 33.32 4.52 7.69
C LEU A 582 32.98 4.87 6.23
N CYS A 583 31.70 5.11 5.98
CA CYS A 583 31.19 5.51 4.67
C CYS A 583 30.42 6.82 4.84
N GLU A 584 31.01 7.93 4.43
CA GLU A 584 30.37 9.24 4.50
C GLU A 584 29.37 9.38 3.36
N GLN A 585 28.09 9.58 3.70
CA GLN A 585 26.97 9.66 2.75
C GLN A 585 25.99 10.76 3.19
N PRO A 586 25.17 11.31 2.27
CA PRO A 586 24.15 12.31 2.61
C PRO A 586 22.94 11.69 3.31
N THR A 587 23.12 11.20 4.53
CA THR A 587 22.15 10.43 5.34
C THR A 587 21.04 11.27 5.99
N ASN A 588 20.92 12.55 5.61
CA ASN A 588 19.99 13.51 6.23
C ASN A 588 20.08 13.59 7.77
N GLY A 589 21.31 13.55 8.30
CA GLY A 589 21.56 13.68 9.74
C GLY A 589 21.41 12.38 10.54
N ILE A 590 21.22 11.23 9.88
CA ILE A 590 21.19 9.92 10.52
C ILE A 590 22.55 9.26 10.48
N THR A 591 22.94 8.61 11.58
CA THR A 591 24.12 7.73 11.62
C THR A 591 23.67 6.27 11.61
N TYR A 592 24.12 5.50 10.62
CA TYR A 592 23.84 4.07 10.54
C TYR A 592 25.00 3.29 11.14
N PHE A 593 24.73 2.56 12.22
CA PHE A 593 25.71 1.70 12.87
C PHE A 593 25.39 0.23 12.60
N ARG A 594 26.41 -0.54 12.19
CA ARG A 594 26.32 -1.99 12.02
C ARG A 594 27.51 -2.64 12.70
N CYS A 595 27.26 -3.69 13.47
CA CYS A 595 28.29 -4.53 14.08
C CYS A 595 28.11 -5.96 13.57
N LEU A 596 29.20 -6.58 13.13
CA LEU A 596 29.22 -7.95 12.63
C LEU A 596 29.95 -8.82 13.64
N LEU A 597 29.21 -9.71 14.30
CA LEU A 597 29.78 -10.70 15.21
C LEU A 597 30.00 -12.01 14.46
N ASN A 598 31.25 -12.50 14.45
CA ASN A 598 31.53 -13.83 13.91
C ASN A 598 31.01 -14.92 14.86
N THR A 599 30.19 -15.83 14.35
CA THR A 599 29.60 -16.94 15.11
C THR A 599 30.27 -18.29 14.84
N PHE A 600 31.47 -18.30 14.23
CA PHE A 600 32.23 -19.51 13.91
C PHE A 600 32.46 -20.40 15.14
N ASP A 601 32.86 -19.80 16.27
CA ASP A 601 33.15 -20.52 17.53
C ASP A 601 31.89 -20.88 18.34
N LEU A 602 30.69 -20.53 17.85
CA LEU A 602 29.44 -20.91 18.51
C LEU A 602 29.23 -22.44 18.35
N PRO A 603 29.06 -23.20 19.46
CA PRO A 603 28.75 -24.63 19.40
C PRO A 603 27.58 -24.94 18.47
N ASN A 604 27.68 -26.02 17.70
CA ASN A 604 26.67 -26.36 16.69
C ASN A 604 25.27 -26.56 17.28
N GLU A 605 25.17 -27.08 18.51
CA GLU A 605 23.91 -27.21 19.26
C GLU A 605 23.23 -25.88 19.58
N LEU A 606 23.96 -24.76 19.63
CA LEU A 606 23.40 -23.43 19.90
C LEU A 606 23.00 -22.67 18.64
N LYS A 607 23.51 -23.05 17.46
CA LYS A 607 23.20 -22.38 16.19
C LYS A 607 21.71 -22.32 15.86
N PRO A 608 20.90 -23.37 16.09
CA PRO A 608 19.45 -23.31 15.86
C PRO A 608 18.73 -22.26 16.71
N TYR A 609 19.28 -21.87 17.87
CA TYR A 609 18.68 -20.88 18.77
C TYR A 609 19.11 -19.44 18.45
N LEU A 610 20.07 -19.24 17.55
CA LEU A 610 20.58 -17.90 17.20
C LEU A 610 19.47 -16.96 16.67
N PRO A 611 18.53 -17.40 15.82
CA PRO A 611 17.42 -16.54 15.39
C PRO A 611 16.54 -16.09 16.56
N LEU A 612 16.24 -16.98 17.52
CA LEU A 612 15.47 -16.65 18.70
C LEU A 612 16.23 -15.67 19.60
N PHE A 613 17.51 -15.93 19.86
CA PHE A 613 18.38 -15.05 20.66
C PHE A 613 18.44 -13.63 20.07
N VAL A 614 18.65 -13.50 18.76
CA VAL A 614 18.70 -12.18 18.09
C VAL A 614 17.37 -11.44 18.20
N ASN A 615 16.24 -12.16 18.11
CA ASN A 615 14.90 -11.56 18.23
C ASN A 615 14.64 -11.01 19.64
N ILE A 616 15.06 -11.72 20.70
CA ILE A 616 14.83 -11.30 22.09
C ILE A 616 15.85 -10.31 22.64
N LEU A 617 17.06 -10.24 22.08
CA LEU A 617 18.15 -9.40 22.62
C LEU A 617 17.83 -7.89 22.59
N THR A 618 17.03 -7.45 21.62
CA THR A 618 16.72 -6.04 21.37
C THR A 618 15.33 -5.62 21.86
N LYS A 619 14.60 -6.54 22.48
CA LYS A 619 13.38 -6.26 23.25
C LYS A 619 13.79 -5.99 24.70
#